data_AF-A0A534SP08-F1
#
_entry.id   AF-A0A534SP08-F1
#
_cell.length_a   1.000
_cell.length_b   1.000
_cell.length_c   1.000
_cell.angle_alpha   90.00
_cell.angle_beta   90.00
_cell.angle_gamma   90.00
#
_symmetry.space_group_name_H-M   'P 1'
#
loop_
_entity.id
_entity.type
_entity.pdbx_description
1 polymer ?
#
loop_
_entity_poly.entity_id
_entity_poly.type
_entity_poly.pdbx_seq_one_letter_code
_entity_poly.pdbx_strand_id
1 'polypeptide(L)'
;MDTVYLQRCISCHGNSGRGDGPLAVSLPVRPPDFRDTVQRKSNSQIRRIIAEGRGVMPAFDPALRPAEVTDMLQMVRFLSREGRDLAWWERFDTLVVAHCNIPWDTVLGYDEPAEEKKP
;
A
#
# COMPACT_ATOMS: atom_id res chain seq x y z
N MET A 1 3.15 6.50 4.99
CA MET A 1 2.38 6.38 3.73
C MET A 1 3.06 7.25 2.68
N ASP A 2 3.17 6.82 1.42
CA ASP A 2 3.98 7.50 0.39
C ASP A 2 3.33 8.80 -0.11
N THR A 3 4.09 9.90 -0.19
CA THR A 3 3.61 11.23 -0.58
C THR A 3 3.07 11.28 -2.01
N VAL A 4 3.68 10.55 -2.96
CA VAL A 4 3.23 10.55 -4.36
C VAL A 4 1.86 9.92 -4.48
N TYR A 5 1.62 8.82 -3.75
CA TYR A 5 0.33 8.15 -3.74
C TYR A 5 -0.77 9.08 -3.21
N LEU A 6 -0.50 9.79 -2.11
CA LEU A 6 -1.43 10.75 -1.50
C LEU A 6 -1.75 11.93 -2.42
N GLN A 7 -0.79 12.38 -3.23
CA GLN A 7 -0.98 13.54 -4.09
C GLN A 7 -1.61 13.20 -5.45
N ARG A 8 -1.34 12.01 -5.98
CA ARG A 8 -1.63 11.68 -7.38
C ARG A 8 -2.60 10.51 -7.57
N CYS A 9 -2.68 9.59 -6.61
CA CYS A 9 -3.39 8.32 -6.81
C CYS A 9 -4.63 8.18 -5.92
N ILE A 10 -4.57 8.68 -4.68
CA ILE A 10 -5.61 8.44 -3.65
C ILE A 10 -6.98 9.00 -4.03
N SER A 11 -7.04 10.12 -4.77
CA SER A 11 -8.29 10.76 -5.15
C SER A 11 -9.19 9.85 -5.99
N CYS A 12 -8.60 8.92 -6.74
CA CYS A 12 -9.32 7.94 -7.56
C CYS A 12 -9.26 6.53 -6.95
N HIS A 13 -8.10 6.09 -6.47
CA HIS A 13 -7.89 4.72 -6.00
C HIS A 13 -8.26 4.49 -4.53
N GLY A 14 -8.42 5.56 -3.74
CA GLY A 14 -8.73 5.50 -2.32
C GLY A 14 -7.56 5.01 -1.45
N ASN A 15 -7.71 5.12 -0.13
CA ASN A 15 -6.60 4.85 0.80
C ASN A 15 -6.16 3.37 0.82
N SER A 16 -7.09 2.47 0.47
CA SER A 16 -6.90 1.02 0.48
C SER A 16 -6.81 0.42 -0.93
N GLY A 17 -6.75 1.25 -1.97
CA GLY A 17 -6.62 0.81 -3.37
C GLY A 17 -7.87 0.13 -3.94
N ARG A 18 -9.06 0.38 -3.37
CA ARG A 18 -10.35 -0.24 -3.78
C ARG A 18 -11.04 0.51 -4.91
N GLY A 19 -10.43 1.58 -5.42
CA GLY A 19 -11.07 2.44 -6.41
C GLY A 19 -12.24 3.21 -5.82
N ASP A 20 -12.17 3.55 -4.54
CA ASP A 20 -13.20 4.23 -3.75
C ASP A 20 -12.77 5.66 -3.35
N GLY A 21 -11.82 6.25 -4.07
CA GLY A 21 -11.42 7.63 -3.85
C GLY A 21 -12.57 8.62 -4.13
N PRO A 22 -12.51 9.86 -3.58
CA PRO A 22 -13.58 10.85 -3.72
C PRO A 22 -13.95 11.18 -5.18
N LEU A 23 -13.02 11.06 -6.13
CA LEU A 23 -13.31 11.26 -7.56
C LEU A 23 -13.87 10.01 -8.24
N ALA A 24 -13.76 8.83 -7.64
CA ALA A 24 -14.17 7.57 -8.25
C ALA A 24 -15.66 7.55 -8.63
N VAL A 25 -16.51 8.23 -7.85
CA VAL A 25 -17.96 8.33 -8.10
C VAL A 25 -18.31 9.16 -9.33
N SER A 26 -17.44 10.10 -9.72
CA SER A 26 -17.63 10.97 -10.89
C SER A 26 -17.03 10.41 -12.18
N LEU A 27 -16.28 9.32 -12.11
CA LEU A 27 -15.65 8.72 -13.28
C LEU A 27 -16.66 7.86 -14.06
N PRO A 28 -16.62 7.87 -15.40
CA PRO A 28 -17.51 7.04 -16.22
C PRO A 28 -17.24 5.54 -16.01
N VAL A 29 -16.02 5.19 -15.61
CA VAL A 29 -15.63 3.84 -15.19
C VAL A 29 -14.87 3.95 -13.88
N ARG A 30 -15.37 3.26 -12.86
CA ARG A 30 -14.73 3.21 -11.54
C ARG A 30 -13.36 2.51 -11.66
N PRO A 31 -12.31 3.03 -11.01
CA PRO A 31 -11.03 2.31 -10.94
C PRO A 31 -11.24 0.93 -10.31
N PRO A 32 -10.62 -0.13 -10.84
CA PRO A 32 -10.78 -1.46 -10.27
C PRO A 32 -10.08 -1.58 -8.91
N ASP A 33 -10.54 -2.51 -8.07
CA ASP A 33 -9.81 -2.89 -6.87
C ASP A 33 -8.45 -3.50 -7.27
N PHE A 34 -7.40 -3.07 -6.59
CA PHE A 34 -6.06 -3.60 -6.80
C PHE A 34 -5.97 -5.08 -6.45
N ARG A 35 -6.75 -5.57 -5.49
CA ARG A 35 -6.79 -6.99 -5.10
C ARG A 35 -7.19 -7.87 -6.28
N ASP A 36 -8.11 -7.38 -7.12
CA ASP A 36 -8.52 -8.10 -8.32
C ASP A 36 -7.47 -7.95 -9.42
N THR A 37 -7.00 -6.74 -9.70
CA THR A 37 -6.32 -6.48 -10.97
C THR A 37 -4.81 -6.51 -10.92
N VAL A 38 -4.20 -6.11 -9.81
CA VAL A 38 -2.73 -5.97 -9.70
C VAL A 38 -2.06 -7.34 -9.63
N GLN A 39 -2.64 -8.31 -8.91
CA GLN A 39 -2.06 -9.66 -8.77
C GLN A 39 -1.88 -10.38 -10.12
N ARG A 40 -2.76 -10.10 -11.09
CA ARG A 40 -2.73 -10.70 -12.43
C ARG A 40 -1.82 -9.99 -13.43
N LYS A 41 -1.13 -8.91 -13.04
CA LYS A 41 -0.26 -8.14 -13.93
C LYS A 41 1.19 -8.35 -13.57
N SER A 42 2.09 -8.27 -14.56
CA SER A 42 3.53 -8.23 -14.34
C SER A 42 3.96 -6.84 -13.84
N ASN A 43 5.17 -6.75 -13.28
CA ASN A 43 5.74 -5.48 -12.86
C ASN A 43 5.94 -4.50 -14.03
N SER A 44 6.31 -4.99 -15.21
CA SER A 44 6.45 -4.15 -16.41
C SER A 44 5.10 -3.60 -16.88
N GLN A 45 4.04 -4.41 -16.84
CA GLN A 45 2.69 -3.96 -17.18
C GLN A 45 2.19 -2.87 -16.23
N ILE A 46 2.43 -3.01 -14.93
CA ILE A 46 2.02 -2.00 -13.94
C ILE A 46 2.81 -0.71 -14.14
N ARG A 47 4.14 -0.78 -14.30
CA ARG A 47 4.96 0.41 -14.59
C ARG A 47 4.47 1.13 -15.84
N ARG A 48 4.16 0.37 -16.90
CA ARG A 48 3.61 0.92 -18.13
C ARG A 48 2.28 1.64 -17.92
N ILE A 49 1.36 1.03 -17.18
CA ILE A 49 0.07 1.67 -16.86
C ILE A 49 0.25 2.96 -16.05
N ILE A 50 1.21 3.00 -15.13
CA ILE A 50 1.51 4.21 -14.35
C ILE A 50 2.13 5.29 -15.26
N ALA A 51 3.11 4.93 -16.08
CA ALA A 51 3.79 5.88 -16.95
C ALA A 51 2.88 6.43 -18.06
N GLU A 52 2.24 5.53 -18.82
CA GLU A 52 1.47 5.86 -20.03
C GLU A 52 -0.02 6.10 -19.77
N GLY A 53 -0.52 5.80 -18.58
CA GLY A 53 -1.95 5.82 -18.28
C GLY A 53 -2.70 4.65 -18.92
N ARG A 54 -4.02 4.57 -18.66
CA ARG A 54 -4.91 3.59 -19.30
C ARG A 54 -6.38 4.00 -19.18
N GLY A 55 -7.07 4.15 -20.31
CA GLY A 55 -8.46 4.60 -20.33
C GLY A 55 -8.57 6.01 -19.74
N VAL A 56 -9.34 6.17 -18.66
CA VAL A 56 -9.48 7.45 -17.94
C VAL A 56 -8.34 7.74 -16.96
N MET A 57 -7.48 6.75 -16.68
CA MET A 57 -6.30 6.98 -15.85
C MET A 57 -5.26 7.77 -16.66
N PRO A 58 -4.85 8.97 -16.20
CA PRO A 58 -3.90 9.80 -16.94
C PRO A 58 -2.52 9.16 -16.98
N ALA A 59 -1.72 9.58 -17.96
CA ALA A 59 -0.29 9.32 -18.00
C ALA A 59 0.42 10.17 -16.95
N PHE A 60 1.48 9.62 -16.34
CA PHE A 60 2.30 10.32 -15.37
C PHE A 60 3.74 10.53 -15.84
N ASP A 61 4.11 10.04 -17.03
CA ASP A 61 5.32 10.49 -17.71
C ASP A 61 5.05 11.85 -18.40
N PRO A 62 5.92 12.86 -18.29
CA PRO A 62 7.19 12.93 -17.54
C PRO A 62 7.07 13.50 -16.12
N ALA A 63 5.85 13.59 -15.58
CA ALA A 63 5.60 14.16 -14.26
C ALA A 63 6.20 13.35 -13.09
N LEU A 64 6.41 12.04 -13.27
CA LEU A 64 7.06 11.16 -12.30
C LEU A 64 8.38 10.63 -12.83
N ARG A 65 9.39 10.60 -11.96
CA ARG A 65 10.70 10.01 -12.25
C ARG A 65 10.59 8.48 -12.28
N PRO A 66 11.49 7.77 -13.00
CA PRO A 66 11.49 6.30 -13.03
C PRO A 66 11.56 5.63 -11.64
N ALA A 67 12.25 6.27 -10.69
CA ALA A 67 12.29 5.81 -9.29
C ALA A 67 10.91 5.88 -8.62
N GLU A 68 10.20 7.01 -8.78
CA GLU A 68 8.85 7.20 -8.22
C GLU A 68 7.84 6.24 -8.83
N VAL A 69 7.95 5.94 -10.13
CA VAL A 69 7.14 4.89 -10.77
C VAL A 69 7.42 3.51 -10.17
N THR A 70 8.67 3.24 -9.79
CA THR A 70 9.07 1.99 -9.13
C THR A 70 8.52 1.93 -7.70
N ASP A 71 8.56 3.03 -6.96
CA ASP A 71 7.97 3.13 -5.62
C ASP A 71 6.45 2.93 -5.68
N MET A 72 5.78 3.54 -6.67
CA MET A 72 4.34 3.37 -6.89
C MET A 72 3.99 1.93 -7.28
N LEU A 73 4.82 1.25 -8.07
CA LEU A 73 4.67 -0.18 -8.32
C LEU A 73 4.66 -0.97 -7.00
N GLN A 74 5.61 -0.71 -6.10
CA GLN A 74 5.67 -1.39 -4.81
C GLN A 74 4.46 -1.04 -3.94
N MET A 75 4.02 0.22 -3.96
CA MET A 75 2.84 0.67 -3.24
C MET A 75 1.57 -0.05 -3.71
N VAL A 76 1.31 -0.14 -5.02
CA VAL A 76 0.10 -0.83 -5.51
C VAL A 76 0.17 -2.34 -5.27
N ARG A 77 1.37 -2.93 -5.31
CA ARG A 77 1.59 -4.33 -4.90
C ARG A 77 1.35 -4.55 -3.42
N PHE A 78 1.75 -3.59 -2.59
CA PHE A 78 1.47 -3.61 -1.18
C PHE A 78 -0.05 -3.58 -0.97
N LEU A 79 -0.77 -2.62 -1.57
CA LEU A 79 -2.21 -2.47 -1.43
C LEU A 79 -3.04 -3.61 -2.03
N SER A 80 -2.50 -4.36 -3.00
CA SER A 80 -3.20 -5.49 -3.63
C SER A 80 -3.24 -6.78 -2.82
N ARG A 81 -2.60 -6.83 -1.65
CA ARG A 81 -2.58 -8.02 -0.80
C ARG A 81 -3.81 -8.02 0.12
N GLU A 82 -4.52 -9.15 0.16
CA GLU A 82 -5.72 -9.34 0.98
C GLU A 82 -5.41 -9.24 2.49
N GLY A 83 -6.41 -8.91 3.31
CA GLY A 83 -6.27 -8.84 4.77
C GLY A 83 -5.71 -7.53 5.34
N ARG A 84 -5.45 -6.53 4.49
CA ARG A 84 -5.00 -5.19 4.93
C ARG A 84 -6.04 -4.10 4.68
N ASP A 85 -7.24 -4.33 5.21
CA ASP A 85 -8.20 -3.25 5.39
C ASP A 85 -7.67 -2.30 6.46
N LEU A 86 -7.58 -1.00 6.20
CA LEU A 86 -7.20 -0.05 7.25
C LEU A 86 -8.25 0.01 8.36
N ALA A 87 -9.51 -0.35 8.07
CA ALA A 87 -10.53 -0.55 9.10
C ALA A 87 -10.20 -1.72 10.05
N TRP A 88 -9.39 -2.69 9.61
CA TRP A 88 -8.85 -3.72 10.50
C TRP A 88 -7.89 -3.09 11.53
N TRP A 89 -7.04 -2.15 11.10
CA TRP A 89 -6.16 -1.41 12.00
C TRP A 89 -6.92 -0.47 12.92
N GLU A 90 -7.96 0.23 12.43
CA GLU A 90 -8.82 1.09 13.25
C GLU A 90 -9.62 0.29 14.31
N ARG A 91 -10.12 -0.90 13.96
CA ARG A 91 -10.78 -1.81 14.91
C ARG A 91 -9.86 -2.25 16.05
N PHE A 92 -8.56 -2.31 15.77
CA PHE A 92 -7.53 -2.72 16.72
C PHE A 92 -6.62 -1.57 17.12
N ASP A 93 -7.03 -0.31 16.92
CA ASP A 93 -6.16 0.87 17.10
C ASP A 93 -5.58 0.92 18.53
N THR A 94 -6.35 0.49 19.53
CA THR A 94 -5.88 0.33 20.91
C THR A 94 -4.85 -0.79 21.08
N LEU A 95 -4.98 -1.92 20.38
CA LEU A 95 -3.95 -2.98 20.36
C LEU A 95 -2.72 -2.55 19.54
N VAL A 96 -2.92 -1.66 18.57
CA VAL A 96 -1.87 -1.14 17.68
C VAL A 96 -1.01 -0.10 18.39
N VAL A 97 -1.65 0.83 19.12
CA VAL A 97 -0.95 1.74 20.03
C VAL A 97 -0.28 0.97 21.17
N ALA A 98 -0.91 -0.10 21.69
CA ALA A 98 -0.28 -0.98 22.66
C ALA A 98 0.98 -1.65 22.09
N HIS A 99 0.99 -2.15 20.86
CA HIS A 99 2.20 -2.73 20.26
C HIS A 99 3.26 -1.70 19.81
N CYS A 100 2.91 -0.41 19.76
CA CYS A 100 3.86 0.66 19.43
C CYS A 100 4.54 1.25 20.68
N ASN A 101 3.90 1.15 21.86
CA ASN A 101 4.47 1.57 23.13
C ASN A 101 4.98 0.40 24.00
N ILE A 102 4.72 -0.84 23.59
CA ILE A 102 5.29 -2.04 24.21
C ILE A 102 6.49 -2.47 23.35
N PRO A 103 7.70 -2.55 23.93
CA PRO A 103 8.88 -3.07 23.24
C PRO A 103 8.62 -4.45 22.62
N TRP A 104 9.08 -4.67 21.38
CA TRP A 104 8.80 -5.90 20.61
C TRP A 104 9.27 -7.19 21.31
N ASP A 105 10.29 -7.11 22.15
CA ASP A 105 10.79 -8.16 23.05
C ASP A 105 9.71 -8.65 24.02
N THR A 106 8.87 -7.74 24.53
CA THR A 106 7.78 -8.08 25.45
C THR A 106 6.61 -8.76 24.72
N VAL A 107 6.40 -8.46 23.43
CA VAL A 107 5.29 -9.00 22.63
C VAL A 107 5.62 -10.38 22.05
N LEU A 108 6.86 -10.58 21.60
CA LEU A 108 7.26 -11.78 20.86
C LEU A 108 7.92 -12.85 21.73
N GLY A 109 8.19 -12.56 23.02
CA GLY A 109 8.73 -13.56 23.95
C GLY A 109 10.03 -14.17 23.44
N TYR A 110 10.97 -13.34 23.01
CA TYR A 110 12.32 -13.83 22.74
C TYR A 110 12.97 -14.15 24.08
N ASP A 111 12.95 -15.42 24.47
CA ASP A 111 13.74 -15.91 25.60
C ASP A 111 15.21 -15.51 25.36
N GLU A 112 15.78 -14.73 26.28
CA GLU A 112 17.20 -14.43 26.25
C GLU A 112 17.99 -15.74 26.27
N PRO A 113 19.00 -15.95 25.41
CA PRO A 113 19.86 -17.12 25.52
C PRO A 113 20.58 -17.05 26.88
N ALA A 114 20.37 -18.08 27.69
CA ALA A 114 20.97 -18.22 29.01
C ALA A 114 22.48 -17.91 28.98
N GLU A 115 22.92 -16.94 29.77
CA GLU A 115 24.33 -16.64 29.96
C GLU A 115 25.07 -17.93 30.42
N GLU A 116 26.01 -18.37 29.59
CA GLU A 116 27.00 -19.36 29.97
C GLU A 116 27.77 -18.82 31.19
N LYS A 117 27.51 -19.40 32.37
CA LYS A 117 28.38 -19.26 33.53
C LYS A 117 29.73 -19.88 33.19
N LYS A 118 30.66 -19.05 32.73
CA LYS A 118 32.08 -19.39 32.61
C LYS A 118 32.68 -19.49 34.02
N PRO A 119 33.52 -20.50 34.31
CA PRO A 119 33.85 -20.96 35.67
C PRO A 119 34.58 -19.95 36.54
#